data_AF-A0A3B9CUY6-F1
#
_entry.id   AF-A0A3B9CUY6-F1
#
_cell.length_a   1.000
_cell.length_b   1.000
_cell.length_c   1.000
_cell.angle_alpha   90.00
_cell.angle_beta   90.00
_cell.angle_gamma   90.00
#
_symmetry.space_group_name_H-M   'P 1'
#
loop_
_entity.id
_entity.type
_entity.pdbx_description
1 polymer ?
#
loop_
_entity_poly.entity_id
_entity_poly.type
_entity_poly.pdbx_seq_one_letter_code
_entity_poly.pdbx_strand_id
1 'polypeptide(L)'
;VIDTPDLVVPHPAMWYRHFVLNPLAELRPGWVHPILKETIQTLKSCLSDLTLQLHLGPELTPQVSELSNWFPDVVFTDDSTNWSFAQICLAEPTEERKQPRHESGRVIRVSSQNLESAVRNVIVATGRDSNLG
;
A
#
# COMPACT_ATOMS: atom_id res chain seq x y z
N VAL A 1 -7.98 18.25 11.03
CA VAL A 1 -6.91 17.90 10.07
C VAL A 1 -5.91 19.03 10.12
N ILE A 2 -4.62 18.72 10.15
CA ILE A 2 -3.52 19.68 10.11
C ILE A 2 -2.70 19.36 8.87
N ASP A 3 -2.42 20.35 8.04
CA ASP A 3 -1.64 20.20 6.80
C ASP A 3 -0.76 21.44 6.65
N THR A 4 0.51 21.28 7.02
CA THR A 4 1.54 22.31 6.97
C THR A 4 2.83 21.68 6.45
N PRO A 5 3.78 22.47 5.91
CA PRO A 5 5.04 21.94 5.41
C PRO A 5 5.80 21.05 6.41
N ASP A 6 5.67 21.35 7.71
CA ASP A 6 6.41 20.67 8.79
C ASP A 6 5.56 19.63 9.54
N LEU A 7 4.24 19.63 9.38
CA LEU A 7 3.33 18.76 10.14
C LEU A 7 2.05 18.41 9.37
N VAL A 8 1.79 17.10 9.25
CA VAL A 8 0.56 16.56 8.66
C VAL A 8 -0.13 15.59 9.63
N VAL A 9 -1.40 15.87 9.94
CA VAL A 9 -2.25 15.05 10.83
C VAL A 9 -3.66 14.87 10.25
N PRO A 10 -4.15 13.62 10.10
CA PRO A 10 -3.45 12.35 10.37
C PRO A 10 -2.31 12.10 9.38
N HIS A 11 -1.30 11.33 9.80
CA HIS A 11 -0.17 10.98 8.93
C HIS A 11 -0.69 10.31 7.63
N PRO A 12 -0.26 10.73 6.42
CA PRO A 12 -0.80 10.22 5.15
C PRO A 12 -0.70 8.70 4.99
N ALA A 13 0.33 8.10 5.59
CA ALA A 13 0.57 6.65 5.59
C ALA A 13 -0.11 5.86 6.73
N MET A 14 -0.90 6.48 7.60
CA MET A 14 -1.50 5.81 8.77
C MET A 14 -2.34 4.60 8.37
N TRP A 15 -3.10 4.71 7.28
CA TRP A 15 -4.15 3.77 6.89
C TRP A 15 -3.65 2.44 6.32
N TYR A 16 -2.35 2.26 6.12
CA TYR A 16 -1.75 0.99 5.66
C TYR A 16 -0.64 0.48 6.59
N ARG A 17 -0.57 0.98 7.83
CA ARG A 17 0.41 0.56 8.83
C ARG A 17 -0.24 -0.27 9.92
N HIS A 18 0.05 -1.58 9.96
CA HIS A 18 -0.50 -2.47 10.98
C HIS A 18 -0.18 -2.01 12.40
N PHE A 19 1.05 -1.58 12.66
CA PHE A 19 1.46 -1.12 13.99
C PHE A 19 0.73 0.14 14.46
N VAL A 20 0.06 0.87 13.55
CA VAL A 20 -0.82 1.99 13.89
C VAL A 20 -2.27 1.52 14.01
N LEU A 21 -2.75 0.75 13.04
CA LEU A 21 -4.15 0.33 12.97
C LEU A 21 -4.52 -0.72 14.02
N ASN A 22 -3.65 -1.67 14.35
CA ASN A 22 -3.91 -2.72 15.33
C ASN A 22 -4.22 -2.14 16.72
N PRO A 23 -3.32 -1.36 17.36
CA PRO A 23 -3.60 -0.79 18.67
C PRO A 23 -4.76 0.21 18.63
N LEU A 24 -4.91 0.96 17.52
CA LEU A 24 -6.01 1.92 17.40
C LEU A 24 -7.38 1.23 17.25
N ALA A 25 -7.44 0.08 16.59
CA ALA A 25 -8.64 -0.74 16.49
C ALA A 25 -9.03 -1.37 17.84
N GLU A 26 -8.05 -1.73 18.67
CA GLU A 26 -8.29 -2.24 20.03
C GLU A 26 -8.88 -1.15 20.94
N LEU A 27 -8.39 0.08 20.81
CA LEU A 27 -8.83 1.21 21.65
C LEU A 27 -10.14 1.84 21.15
N ARG A 28 -10.26 2.11 19.85
CA ARG A 28 -11.38 2.85 19.24
C ARG A 28 -11.70 2.35 17.83
N PRO A 29 -12.29 1.15 17.69
CA PRO A 29 -12.56 0.55 16.38
C PRO A 29 -13.52 1.40 15.52
N GLY A 30 -14.47 2.09 16.15
CA GLY A 30 -15.45 2.96 15.48
C GLY A 30 -14.95 4.40 15.22
N TRP A 31 -13.69 4.73 15.51
CA TRP A 31 -13.16 6.05 15.14
C TRP A 31 -13.12 6.17 13.62
N VAL A 32 -13.66 7.26 13.08
CA VAL A 32 -13.73 7.51 11.64
C VAL A 32 -12.52 8.34 11.23
N HIS A 33 -11.74 7.82 10.29
CA HIS A 33 -10.59 8.53 9.75
C HIS A 33 -11.06 9.82 9.03
N PRO A 34 -10.52 11.00 9.36
CA PRO A 34 -11.10 12.28 8.94
C PRO A 34 -11.02 12.54 7.44
N ILE A 35 -10.05 11.93 6.75
CA ILE A 35 -9.85 12.02 5.29
C ILE A 35 -10.62 10.91 4.57
N LEU A 36 -10.24 9.64 4.80
CA LEU A 36 -10.85 8.46 4.15
C LEU A 36 -12.33 8.22 4.48
N LYS A 37 -12.87 8.81 5.56
CA LYS A 37 -14.26 8.62 6.02
C LYS A 37 -14.63 7.16 6.35
N GLU A 38 -13.63 6.32 6.58
CA GLU A 38 -13.77 4.92 6.97
C GLU A 38 -13.46 4.73 8.45
N THR A 39 -14.07 3.71 9.07
CA THR A 39 -13.74 3.34 10.46
C THR A 39 -12.36 2.69 10.54
N ILE A 40 -11.66 2.83 11.67
CA ILE A 40 -10.39 2.13 11.88
C ILE A 40 -10.53 0.62 11.73
N GLN A 41 -11.64 0.05 12.20
CA GLN A 41 -11.94 -1.36 11.99
C GLN A 41 -12.00 -1.71 10.50
N THR A 42 -12.71 -0.92 9.68
CA THR A 42 -12.74 -1.10 8.23
C THR A 42 -11.35 -0.96 7.62
N LEU A 43 -10.57 0.05 8.02
CA LEU A 43 -9.21 0.25 7.52
C LEU A 43 -8.31 -0.96 7.80
N LYS A 44 -8.40 -1.52 9.01
CA LYS A 44 -7.67 -2.72 9.44
C LYS A 44 -8.08 -3.95 8.63
N SER A 45 -9.38 -4.21 8.48
CA SER A 45 -9.89 -5.36 7.72
C SER A 45 -9.49 -5.28 6.24
N CYS A 46 -9.60 -4.09 5.61
CA CYS A 46 -9.11 -3.93 4.24
C CYS A 46 -7.62 -4.25 4.11
N LEU A 47 -6.81 -4.00 5.14
CA LEU A 47 -5.39 -4.27 5.10
C LEU A 47 -5.09 -5.78 5.17
N SER A 48 -5.88 -6.56 5.91
CA SER A 48 -5.74 -8.02 5.98
C SER A 48 -6.35 -8.76 4.80
N ASP A 49 -7.46 -8.25 4.25
CA ASP A 49 -8.32 -9.02 3.35
C ASP A 49 -7.97 -8.81 1.87
N LEU A 50 -7.23 -7.75 1.55
CA LEU A 50 -6.91 -7.40 0.17
C LEU A 50 -5.58 -8.03 -0.28
N THR A 51 -5.45 -8.35 -1.56
CA THR A 51 -4.16 -8.71 -2.15
C THR A 51 -3.33 -7.45 -2.37
N LEU A 52 -2.03 -7.49 -2.03
CA LEU A 52 -1.11 -6.40 -2.36
C LEU A 52 -0.66 -6.57 -3.81
N GLN A 53 -1.05 -5.63 -4.67
CA GLN A 53 -0.66 -5.61 -6.07
C GLN A 53 0.34 -4.49 -6.33
N LEU A 54 1.53 -4.81 -6.82
CA LEU A 54 2.56 -3.86 -7.20
C LEU A 54 2.58 -3.71 -8.72
N HIS A 55 2.21 -2.53 -9.21
CA HIS A 55 2.33 -2.14 -10.61
C HIS A 55 3.66 -1.42 -10.80
N LEU A 56 4.48 -1.93 -11.70
CA LEU A 56 5.79 -1.38 -12.03
C LEU A 56 5.75 -0.83 -13.45
N GLY A 57 6.30 0.38 -13.64
CA GLY A 57 6.53 0.93 -14.98
C GLY A 57 7.67 0.19 -15.70
N PRO A 58 7.78 0.32 -17.03
CA PRO A 58 8.67 -0.48 -17.87
C PRO A 58 10.17 -0.33 -17.55
N GLU A 59 10.57 0.82 -16.98
CA GLU A 59 11.96 1.05 -16.55
C GLU A 59 12.32 0.30 -15.25
N LEU A 60 11.32 -0.16 -14.50
CA LEU A 60 11.47 -0.79 -13.18
C LEU A 60 11.27 -2.32 -13.24
N THR A 61 10.79 -2.85 -14.36
CA THR A 61 10.54 -4.27 -14.62
C THR A 61 11.76 -5.19 -14.42
N PRO A 62 13.03 -4.78 -14.70
CA PRO A 62 14.19 -5.64 -14.45
C PRO A 62 14.43 -6.02 -12.98
N GLN A 63 13.88 -5.25 -12.03
CA GLN A 63 14.00 -5.53 -10.58
C GLN A 63 12.90 -6.46 -10.05
N VAL A 64 11.91 -6.81 -10.87
CA VAL A 64 10.74 -7.62 -10.46
C VAL A 64 11.17 -9.00 -9.98
N SER A 65 12.11 -9.66 -10.65
CA SER A 65 12.51 -11.04 -10.36
C SER A 65 13.16 -11.19 -8.98
N GLU A 66 13.91 -10.19 -8.53
CA GLU A 66 14.51 -10.16 -7.19
C GLU A 66 13.45 -9.87 -6.13
N LEU A 67 12.56 -8.92 -6.39
CA LEU A 67 11.45 -8.57 -5.49
C LEU A 67 10.44 -9.71 -5.33
N SER A 68 10.13 -10.45 -6.40
CA SER A 68 9.19 -11.58 -6.34
C SER A 68 9.73 -12.73 -5.48
N ASN A 69 11.05 -12.90 -5.42
CA ASN A 69 11.67 -13.90 -4.55
C ASN A 69 11.53 -13.52 -3.06
N TRP A 70 11.62 -12.23 -2.76
CA TRP A 70 11.54 -11.75 -1.38
C TRP A 70 10.11 -11.62 -0.87
N PHE A 71 9.14 -11.48 -1.79
CA PHE A 71 7.74 -11.22 -1.45
C PHE A 71 6.79 -12.08 -2.29
N PRO A 72 6.70 -13.39 -1.99
CA PRO A 72 5.89 -14.33 -2.77
C PRO A 72 4.38 -14.04 -2.68
N ASP A 73 3.92 -13.40 -1.61
CA ASP A 73 2.51 -13.04 -1.38
C ASP A 73 2.09 -11.73 -2.06
N VAL A 74 2.99 -11.12 -2.84
CA VAL A 74 2.76 -9.87 -3.57
C VAL A 74 2.61 -10.17 -5.05
N VAL A 75 1.53 -9.68 -5.63
CA VAL A 75 1.30 -9.82 -7.07
C VAL A 75 1.99 -8.68 -7.78
N PHE A 76 2.96 -9.00 -8.64
CA PHE A 76 3.67 -8.03 -9.48
C PHE A 76 2.99 -7.97 -10.85
N THR A 77 2.50 -6.80 -11.23
CA THR A 77 1.91 -6.55 -12.55
C THR A 77 2.81 -5.60 -13.33
N ASP A 78 3.14 -5.99 -14.55
CA ASP A 78 3.83 -5.12 -15.51
C ASP A 78 2.81 -4.15 -16.11
N ASP A 79 2.96 -2.86 -15.83
CA ASP A 79 2.16 -1.83 -16.47
C ASP A 79 3.02 -1.14 -17.53
N SER A 80 2.68 -1.36 -18.81
CA SER A 80 3.33 -0.73 -19.96
C SER A 80 3.22 0.81 -20.01
N THR A 81 2.61 1.43 -19.00
CA THR A 81 2.45 2.88 -18.90
C THR A 81 3.76 3.54 -18.42
N ASN A 82 4.12 4.68 -19.04
CA ASN A 82 5.45 5.31 -18.95
C ASN A 82 5.72 6.09 -17.62
N TRP A 83 5.34 5.55 -16.47
CA TRP A 83 5.48 6.23 -15.18
C TRP A 83 6.83 6.00 -14.53
N SER A 84 7.38 7.06 -13.93
CA SER A 84 8.64 7.05 -13.18
C SER A 84 8.49 6.59 -11.72
N PHE A 85 7.37 5.97 -11.35
CA PHE A 85 7.05 5.57 -9.97
C PHE A 85 6.34 4.22 -9.95
N ALA A 86 6.47 3.48 -8.85
CA ALA A 86 5.75 2.24 -8.62
C ALA A 86 4.44 2.51 -7.89
N GLN A 87 3.42 1.69 -8.18
CA GLN A 87 2.09 1.85 -7.62
C GLN A 87 1.65 0.58 -6.87
N ILE A 88 1.41 0.71 -5.58
CA ILE A 88 0.92 -0.39 -4.74
C ILE A 88 -0.57 -0.21 -4.51
N CYS A 89 -1.34 -1.24 -4.82
CA CYS A 89 -2.78 -1.25 -4.67
C CYS A 89 -3.19 -2.31 -3.66
N LEU A 90 -4.01 -1.89 -2.70
CA LEU A 90 -4.83 -2.80 -1.91
C LEU A 90 -6.18 -2.87 -2.62
N ALA A 91 -6.39 -3.92 -3.40
CA ALA A 91 -7.64 -4.15 -4.14
C ALA A 91 -7.90 -5.66 -4.28
N GLU A 92 -9.16 -6.03 -4.46
CA GLU A 92 -9.50 -7.40 -4.85
C GLU A 92 -8.90 -7.69 -6.24
N PRO A 93 -8.33 -8.88 -6.47
CA PRO A 93 -7.87 -9.28 -7.79
C PRO A 93 -9.08 -9.27 -8.74
N THR A 94 -9.13 -8.28 -9.63
CA THR A 94 -10.12 -8.24 -10.71
C THR A 94 -9.38 -8.43 -12.02
N GLU A 95 -9.67 -9.53 -12.73
CA GLU A 95 -9.09 -9.92 -14.02
C GLU A 95 -9.22 -8.84 -15.12
N GLU A 96 -10.05 -7.81 -14.92
CA GLU A 96 -10.53 -6.93 -15.99
C GLU A 96 -10.06 -5.48 -15.87
N ARG A 97 -9.25 -5.12 -14.87
CA ARG A 97 -8.84 -3.71 -14.66
C ARG A 97 -7.34 -3.52 -14.70
N LYS A 98 -6.84 -3.16 -15.89
CA LYS A 98 -5.45 -2.76 -16.16
C LYS A 98 -4.98 -1.51 -15.40
N GLN A 99 -5.89 -0.73 -14.82
CA GLN A 99 -5.56 0.49 -14.09
C GLN A 99 -6.44 0.66 -12.84
N PRO A 100 -5.84 0.85 -11.65
CA PRO A 100 -6.56 1.24 -10.45
C PRO A 100 -7.06 2.67 -10.62
N ARG A 101 -8.37 2.86 -10.77
CA ARG A 101 -8.93 4.21 -10.62
C ARG A 101 -8.72 4.64 -9.17
N HIS A 102 -8.32 5.89 -8.97
CA HIS A 102 -8.25 6.56 -7.67
C HIS A 102 -9.51 6.37 -6.80
N GLU A 103 -10.64 6.01 -7.42
CA GLU A 103 -11.95 5.83 -6.79
C GLU A 103 -12.25 4.41 -6.29
N SER A 104 -11.48 3.37 -6.65
CA SER A 104 -11.82 1.97 -6.27
C SER A 104 -10.71 1.17 -5.61
N GLY A 105 -9.46 1.66 -5.60
CA GLY A 105 -8.33 0.99 -4.94
C GLY A 105 -7.53 1.99 -4.12
N ARG A 106 -7.08 1.59 -2.92
CA ARG A 106 -6.19 2.44 -2.14
C ARG A 106 -4.79 2.34 -2.70
N VAL A 107 -4.30 3.44 -3.25
CA VAL A 107 -3.04 3.52 -4.01
C VAL A 107 -1.94 4.14 -3.17
N ILE A 108 -0.79 3.48 -3.09
CA ILE A 108 0.45 4.01 -2.52
C ILE A 108 1.44 4.21 -3.67
N ARG A 109 1.87 5.46 -3.87
CA ARG A 109 2.90 5.79 -4.87
C ARG A 109 4.27 5.74 -4.23
N VAL A 110 5.21 5.12 -4.93
CA VAL A 110 6.58 4.90 -4.46
C VAL A 110 7.56 5.43 -5.50
N SER A 111 8.52 6.27 -5.09
CA SER A 111 9.53 6.85 -5.97
C SER A 111 10.50 5.79 -6.52
N SER A 112 10.91 5.94 -7.78
CA SER A 112 11.89 5.07 -8.45
C SER A 112 13.30 5.17 -7.88
N GLN A 113 13.65 6.29 -7.24
CA GLN A 113 15.03 6.53 -6.77
C GLN A 113 15.49 5.57 -5.66
N ASN A 114 14.57 4.92 -4.94
CA ASN A 114 14.84 3.93 -3.89
C ASN A 114 13.74 2.84 -3.87
N LEU A 115 13.45 2.27 -5.04
CA LEU A 115 12.30 1.38 -5.24
C LEU A 115 12.28 0.20 -4.26
N GLU A 116 13.37 -0.57 -4.16
CA GLU A 116 13.44 -1.77 -3.31
C GLU A 116 13.12 -1.44 -1.84
N SER A 117 13.83 -0.45 -1.28
CA SER A 117 13.65 -0.03 0.12
C SER A 117 12.22 0.47 0.37
N ALA A 118 11.66 1.20 -0.59
CA ALA A 118 10.33 1.76 -0.42
C ALA A 118 9.22 0.73 -0.62
N VAL A 119 9.38 -0.24 -1.54
CA VAL A 119 8.50 -1.41 -1.68
C VAL A 119 8.56 -2.25 -0.41
N ARG A 120 9.76 -2.57 0.10
CA ARG A 120 9.95 -3.31 1.36
C ARG A 120 9.28 -2.61 2.53
N ASN A 121 9.47 -1.29 2.66
CA ASN A 121 8.82 -0.51 3.72
C ASN A 121 7.29 -0.58 3.67
N VAL A 122 6.71 -0.58 2.47
CA VAL A 122 5.25 -0.73 2.33
C VAL A 122 4.82 -2.14 2.67
N ILE A 123 5.52 -3.17 2.19
CA ILE A 123 5.18 -4.57 2.48
C ILE A 123 5.23 -4.84 3.98
N VAL A 124 6.30 -4.44 4.65
CA VAL A 124 6.46 -4.53 6.11
C VAL A 124 5.38 -3.73 6.82
N ALA A 125 5.10 -2.49 6.40
CA ALA A 125 4.04 -1.67 6.99
C ALA A 125 2.67 -2.36 6.88
N THR A 126 2.42 -3.03 5.76
CA THR A 126 1.19 -3.78 5.49
C THR A 126 1.19 -5.20 6.07
N GLY A 127 2.20 -5.58 6.86
CA GLY A 127 2.21 -6.84 7.60
C GLY A 127 2.33 -8.09 6.72
N ARG A 128 2.78 -7.93 5.47
CA ARG A 128 2.94 -9.01 4.48
C ARG A 128 4.37 -9.52 4.34
N ASP A 129 5.24 -9.16 5.28
CA ASP A 129 6.58 -9.72 5.32
C ASP A 129 6.55 -11.05 6.06
N SER A 130 6.68 -12.15 5.31
CA SER A 130 6.74 -13.52 5.83
C SER A 130 8.12 -13.90 6.39
N ASN A 131 9.14 -13.03 6.26
CA ASN A 131 10.51 -13.26 6.75
C ASN A 131 10.84 -12.55 8.07
N LEU A 132 9.87 -11.93 8.74
CA LEU A 132 9.99 -11.50 10.14
C LEU A 132 9.65 -12.67 11.08
N GLY A 133 10.53 -13.67 11.08
CA GLY A 133 10.61 -14.76 12.05
C GLY A 133 11.95 -14.74 12.78
#